data_AF-A0A7I8EBC7-F1
#
_entry.id   AF-A0A7I8EBC7-F1
#
_cell.length_a   1.000
_cell.length_b   1.000
_cell.length_c   1.000
_cell.angle_alpha   90.00
_cell.angle_beta   90.00
_cell.angle_gamma   90.00
#
_symmetry.space_group_name_H-M   'P 1'
#
loop_
_entity.id
_entity.type
_entity.pdbx_description
1 polymer ?
#
loop_
_entity_poly.entity_id
_entity_poly.type
_entity_poly.pdbx_seq_one_letter_code
_entity_poly.pdbx_strand_id
1 'polypeptide(L)'
;MNKPHNRQRAVALAYAEGGGAPRVVAKGQGMTAERIIEKAREAGVFVHESPELVSLLMQVDLDRHIPAELYRAVAELLAFIYLLEAGADVSAPIFALPVTPDAANASASDDVERLEHDRGNQ
;
A
#
# COMPACT_ATOMS: atom_id res chain seq x y z
N MET A 1 6.40 -32.71 8.45
CA MET A 1 5.28 -31.82 8.08
C MET A 1 5.78 -30.37 7.99
N ASN A 2 6.10 -29.87 6.80
CA ASN A 2 6.34 -28.43 6.61
C ASN A 2 5.03 -27.80 6.12
N LYS A 3 4.21 -27.28 7.05
CA LYS A 3 3.19 -26.30 6.66
C LYS A 3 3.95 -25.09 6.13
N PRO A 4 3.63 -24.55 4.94
CA PRO A 4 4.26 -23.30 4.50
C PRO A 4 4.03 -22.27 5.60
N HIS A 5 5.11 -21.75 6.18
CA HIS A 5 5.03 -20.67 7.15
C HIS A 5 4.52 -19.46 6.37
N ASN A 6 3.21 -19.25 6.33
CA ASN A 6 2.65 -17.99 5.92
C ASN A 6 3.12 -16.98 6.97
N ARG A 7 4.28 -16.37 6.71
CA ARG A 7 4.91 -15.44 7.64
C ARG A 7 3.95 -14.27 7.78
N GLN A 8 3.38 -14.12 8.98
CA GLN A 8 2.49 -13.02 9.31
C GLN A 8 3.15 -11.70 8.89
N ARG A 9 2.38 -10.78 8.33
CA ARG A 9 2.88 -9.47 7.87
C ARG A 9 2.08 -8.39 8.57
N ALA A 10 2.76 -7.29 8.89
CA ALA A 10 2.13 -6.13 9.50
C ALA A 10 2.78 -4.85 8.97
N VAL A 11 1.96 -3.81 8.84
CA VAL A 11 2.38 -2.46 8.47
C VAL A 11 1.69 -1.49 9.43
N ALA A 12 2.44 -0.51 9.95
CA ALA A 12 1.92 0.59 10.74
C ALA A 12 2.00 1.89 9.93
N LEU A 13 0.90 2.64 9.95
CA LEU A 13 0.75 3.91 9.25
C LEU A 13 0.66 5.05 10.28
N ALA A 14 1.24 6.20 9.94
CA ALA A 14 1.10 7.44 10.72
C ALA A 14 0.62 8.57 9.83
N TYR A 15 -0.20 9.46 10.40
CA TYR A 15 -0.66 10.68 9.75
C TYR A 15 0.04 11.88 10.36
N ALA A 16 0.47 12.80 9.50
CA ALA A 16 0.94 14.10 9.96
C ALA A 16 -0.27 14.99 10.30
N GLU A 17 -0.13 15.79 11.35
CA GLU A 17 -1.08 16.88 11.63
C GLU A 17 -1.13 17.83 10.42
N GLY A 18 -2.34 18.15 9.94
CA GLY A 18 -2.53 19.05 8.79
C GLY A 18 -2.88 18.39 7.46
N GLY A 19 -3.18 17.08 7.42
CA GLY A 19 -3.89 16.46 6.28
C GLY A 19 -3.01 15.97 5.12
N GLY A 20 -1.75 15.60 5.41
CA GLY A 20 -0.86 14.96 4.44
C GLY A 20 -1.17 13.47 4.22
N ALA A 21 -0.56 12.90 3.18
CA ALA A 21 -0.62 11.46 2.92
C ALA A 21 -0.03 10.66 4.09
N PRO A 22 -0.64 9.53 4.49
CA PRO A 22 -0.09 8.72 5.57
C PRO A 22 1.24 8.11 5.18
N ARG A 23 2.09 7.93 6.18
CA ARG A 23 3.45 7.43 6.06
C ARG A 23 3.57 6.04 6.66
N VAL A 24 4.32 5.17 6.01
CA VAL A 24 4.69 3.88 6.58
C VAL A 24 5.76 4.09 7.64
N VAL A 25 5.43 3.87 8.91
CA VAL A 25 6.36 4.07 10.04
C VAL A 25 6.91 2.77 10.60
N ALA A 26 6.27 1.64 10.31
CA ALA A 26 6.83 0.32 10.58
C ALA A 26 6.28 -0.70 9.56
N LYS A 27 7.09 -1.69 9.21
CA LYS A 27 6.66 -2.87 8.45
C LYS A 27 7.51 -4.08 8.84
N GLY A 28 6.92 -5.27 8.79
CA GLY A 28 7.61 -6.47 9.24
C GLY A 28 6.96 -7.77 8.81
N GLN A 29 7.70 -8.86 8.96
CA GLN A 29 7.23 -10.22 8.74
C GLN A 29 7.62 -11.13 9.92
N GLY A 30 6.85 -12.19 10.16
CA GLY A 30 7.09 -13.14 11.26
C GLY A 30 7.15 -12.44 12.62
N MET A 31 8.20 -12.68 13.38
CA MET A 31 8.39 -12.11 14.73
C MET A 31 8.33 -10.57 14.74
N THR A 32 8.82 -9.90 13.69
CA THR A 32 8.73 -8.43 13.62
C THR A 32 7.29 -7.97 13.45
N ALA A 33 6.48 -8.69 12.66
CA ALA A 33 5.06 -8.38 12.50
C ALA A 33 4.29 -8.58 13.81
N GLU A 34 4.56 -9.69 14.51
CA GLU A 34 3.98 -9.98 15.83
C GLU A 34 4.26 -8.85 16.81
N ARG A 35 5.51 -8.37 16.87
CA ARG A 35 5.90 -7.25 17.74
C ARG A 35 5.27 -5.92 17.36
N ILE A 36 5.05 -5.65 16.07
CA ILE A 36 4.33 -4.45 15.63
C ILE A 36 2.89 -4.50 16.14
N ILE A 37 2.22 -5.65 16.00
CA ILE A 37 0.83 -5.84 16.43
C ILE A 37 0.71 -5.75 17.95
N GLU A 38 1.62 -6.38 18.68
CA GLU A 38 1.68 -6.35 20.15
C GLU A 38 1.80 -4.90 20.65
N LYS A 39 2.79 -4.16 20.15
CA LYS A 39 2.97 -2.74 20.53
C LYS A 39 1.78 -1.86 20.16
N ALA A 40 1.15 -2.11 19.01
CA ALA A 40 -0.04 -1.36 18.61
C ALA A 40 -1.19 -1.58 19.62
N ARG A 41 -1.43 -2.83 20.04
CA ARG A 41 -2.44 -3.17 21.04
C ARG A 41 -2.14 -2.55 22.40
N GLU A 42 -0.88 -2.62 22.85
CA GLU A 42 -0.43 -2.00 24.11
C GLU A 42 -0.64 -0.48 24.12
N ALA A 43 -0.42 0.17 22.97
CA ALA A 43 -0.60 1.61 22.80
C ALA A 43 -2.06 2.03 22.53
N GLY A 44 -3.01 1.09 22.46
CA GLY A 44 -4.41 1.37 22.12
C GLY A 44 -4.60 1.80 20.66
N VAL A 45 -3.65 1.50 19.77
CA VAL A 45 -3.76 1.77 18.33
C VAL A 45 -4.63 0.69 17.69
N PHE A 46 -5.59 1.11 16.85
CA PHE A 46 -6.47 0.20 16.13
C PHE A 46 -5.69 -0.79 15.26
N VAL A 47 -6.06 -2.08 15.31
CA VAL A 47 -5.45 -3.14 14.50
C VAL A 47 -6.52 -3.75 13.60
N HIS A 48 -6.28 -3.67 12.30
CA HIS A 48 -7.15 -4.25 11.27
C HIS A 48 -6.45 -5.41 10.56
N GLU A 49 -7.17 -6.49 10.30
CA GLU A 49 -6.68 -7.63 9.53
C GLU A 49 -7.18 -7.56 8.09
N SER A 50 -6.27 -7.24 7.15
CA SER A 50 -6.53 -7.29 5.71
C SER A 50 -5.28 -7.77 4.97
N PRO A 51 -5.20 -9.07 4.62
CA PRO A 51 -4.05 -9.65 3.91
C PRO A 51 -3.73 -8.92 2.59
N GLU A 52 -4.75 -8.46 1.88
CA GLU A 52 -4.67 -7.76 0.60
C GLU A 52 -4.03 -6.39 0.78
N LEU A 53 -4.58 -5.56 1.67
CA LEU A 53 -4.07 -4.21 1.93
C LEU A 53 -2.64 -4.27 2.50
N VAL A 54 -2.38 -5.23 3.41
CA VAL A 54 -1.02 -5.46 3.92
C VAL A 54 -0.07 -5.82 2.78
N SER A 55 -0.47 -6.65 1.82
CA SER A 55 0.39 -7.00 0.69
C SER A 55 0.78 -5.79 -0.16
N LEU A 56 -0.15 -4.86 -0.37
CA LEU A 56 0.11 -3.61 -1.10
C LEU A 56 1.00 -2.67 -0.31
N LEU A 57 0.69 -2.43 0.96
CA LEU A 57 1.46 -1.53 1.82
C LEU A 57 2.89 -2.03 2.09
N MET A 58 3.12 -3.34 2.05
CA MET A 58 4.47 -3.91 2.17
C MET A 58 5.41 -3.51 1.02
N GLN A 59 4.87 -3.14 -0.15
CA GLN A 59 5.63 -2.65 -1.30
C GLN A 59 6.08 -1.19 -1.12
N VAL A 60 5.46 -0.44 -0.21
CA VAL A 60 5.83 0.95 0.09
C VAL A 60 7.05 0.97 1.01
N ASP A 61 8.05 1.79 0.68
CA ASP A 61 9.26 1.94 1.49
C ASP A 61 8.98 2.50 2.89
N LEU A 62 9.83 2.10 3.85
CA LEU A 62 9.77 2.65 5.20
C LEU A 62 10.03 4.17 5.17
N ASP A 63 9.34 4.91 6.03
CA ASP A 63 9.39 6.37 6.12
C ASP A 63 8.94 7.11 4.84
N ARG A 64 8.31 6.42 3.89
CA ARG A 64 7.67 7.03 2.72
C ARG A 64 6.18 7.17 2.89
N HIS A 65 5.63 8.21 2.26
CA HIS A 65 4.18 8.34 2.10
C HIS A 65 3.68 7.18 1.23
N ILE A 66 2.46 6.71 1.52
CA ILE A 66 1.79 5.76 0.63
C ILE A 66 1.61 6.41 -0.76
N PRO A 67 1.56 5.63 -1.85
CA PRO A 67 1.27 6.16 -3.17
C PRO A 67 -0.23 6.49 -3.33
N ALA A 68 -0.55 7.36 -4.29
CA ALA A 68 -1.90 7.88 -4.51
C ALA A 68 -2.91 6.76 -4.81
N GLU A 69 -2.49 5.70 -5.50
CA GLU A 69 -3.34 4.55 -5.81
C GLU A 69 -3.89 3.85 -4.55
N LEU A 70 -3.20 3.97 -3.41
CA LEU A 70 -3.61 3.36 -2.13
C LEU A 70 -4.38 4.32 -1.23
N TYR A 71 -4.50 5.60 -1.59
CA TYR A 71 -5.16 6.60 -0.74
C TYR A 71 -6.60 6.25 -0.47
N ARG A 72 -7.32 5.77 -1.49
CA ARG A 72 -8.74 5.42 -1.35
C ARG A 72 -8.95 4.33 -0.32
N ALA A 73 -8.23 3.21 -0.44
CA ALA A 73 -8.36 2.09 0.50
C ALA A 73 -8.05 2.52 1.93
N VAL A 74 -6.99 3.33 2.10
CA VAL A 74 -6.57 3.81 3.42
C VAL A 74 -7.56 4.84 4.01
N ALA A 75 -8.15 5.70 3.18
CA ALA A 75 -9.20 6.62 3.60
C ALA A 75 -10.49 5.90 4.03
N GLU A 76 -10.90 4.86 3.30
CA GLU A 76 -12.05 4.02 3.66
C GLU A 76 -11.82 3.31 5.01
N LEU A 77 -10.61 2.81 5.26
CA LEU A 77 -10.23 2.25 6.56
C LEU A 77 -10.34 3.28 7.69
N LEU A 78 -9.82 4.49 7.50
CA LEU A 78 -9.93 5.54 8.52
C LEU A 78 -11.37 5.96 8.78
N ALA A 79 -12.18 6.14 7.74
CA ALA A 79 -13.59 6.49 7.88
C ALA A 79 -14.33 5.42 8.69
N PHE A 80 -14.01 4.15 8.45
CA PHE A 80 -14.54 3.04 9.23
C PHE A 80 -14.12 3.10 10.71
N ILE A 81 -12.83 3.36 10.99
CA ILE A 81 -12.33 3.49 12.37
C ILE A 81 -13.05 4.64 13.09
N TYR A 82 -13.16 5.81 12.45
CA TYR A 82 -13.85 6.97 13.01
C TYR A 82 -15.31 6.65 13.36
N LEU A 83 -15.98 5.88 12.51
CA LEU A 83 -17.37 5.52 12.70
C LEU A 83 -17.57 4.46 13.80
N LEU A 84 -16.63 3.51 13.94
CA LEU A 84 -16.57 2.60 15.09
C LEU A 84 -16.37 3.35 16.40
N GLU A 85 -15.47 4.33 16.43
CA GLU A 85 -15.22 5.17 17.61
C GLU A 85 -16.44 6.03 17.97
N ALA A 86 -17.24 6.43 16.97
CA ALA A 86 -18.51 7.11 17.16
C ALA A 86 -19.66 6.20 17.63
N GLY A 87 -19.41 4.89 17.80
CA GLY A 87 -20.38 3.92 18.31
C GLY A 87 -21.43 3.47 17.28
N ALA A 88 -21.18 3.69 15.99
CA ALA A 88 -22.08 3.21 14.96
C ALA A 88 -21.87 1.71 14.67
N ASP A 89 -22.97 1.00 14.41
CA ASP A 89 -22.93 -0.37 13.93
C ASP A 89 -22.58 -0.35 12.44
N VAL A 90 -21.30 -0.54 12.13
CA VAL A 90 -20.79 -0.59 10.77
C VAL A 90 -19.98 -1.85 10.52
N SER A 91 -20.19 -2.44 9.36
CA SER A 91 -19.38 -3.55 8.85
C SER A 91 -18.06 -3.03 8.29
N ALA A 92 -16.99 -3.82 8.41
CA ALA A 92 -15.69 -3.50 7.84
C ALA A 92 -15.79 -3.25 6.32
N PRO A 93 -15.03 -2.27 5.79
CA PRO A 93 -15.04 -1.95 4.37
C PRO A 93 -14.45 -3.11 3.54
N ILE A 94 -15.05 -3.35 2.37
CA ILE A 94 -14.45 -4.22 1.36
C ILE A 94 -13.48 -3.37 0.54
N PHE A 95 -12.18 -3.56 0.74
CA PHE A 95 -11.17 -2.87 -0.07
C PHE A 95 -11.19 -3.41 -1.50
N ALA A 96 -11.91 -2.72 -2.39
CA ALA A 96 -11.82 -2.96 -3.82
C ALA A 96 -10.44 -2.51 -4.31
N LEU A 97 -9.48 -3.43 -4.30
CA LEU A 97 -8.14 -3.15 -4.80
C LEU A 97 -8.20 -2.72 -6.27
N PRO A 98 -7.33 -1.81 -6.73
CA PRO A 98 -7.10 -1.67 -8.15
C PRO A 98 -6.49 -2.99 -8.66
N VAL A 99 -7.34 -3.87 -9.20
CA VAL A 99 -6.90 -4.84 -10.20
C VAL A 99 -6.37 -3.96 -11.34
N THR A 100 -5.05 -3.92 -11.52
CA THR A 100 -4.45 -3.28 -12.69
C THR A 100 -4.59 -4.23 -13.87
N PRO A 101 -5.42 -3.97 -14.88
CA PRO A 101 -5.25 -4.58 -16.18
C PRO A 101 -4.29 -3.74 -17.02
N ASP A 102 -3.11 -3.35 -16.51
CA ASP A 102 -2.17 -2.55 -17.32
C ASP A 102 -0.73 -2.57 -16.80
N ALA A 103 -0.01 -3.66 -17.12
CA ALA A 103 1.45 -3.65 -17.21
C ALA A 103 1.92 -4.31 -18.52
N ALA A 104 1.03 -4.36 -19.53
CA ALA A 104 1.27 -5.07 -20.78
C ALA A 104 1.15 -4.18 -22.03
N ASN A 105 0.89 -2.88 -21.91
CA ASN A 105 0.89 -1.99 -23.07
C ASN A 105 1.57 -0.64 -22.80
N ALA A 106 2.89 -0.69 -22.57
CA ALA A 106 3.77 0.46 -22.70
C ALA A 106 4.92 0.11 -23.67
N SER A 107 4.58 -0.06 -24.95
CA SER A 107 5.54 0.09 -26.06
C SER A 107 4.81 0.32 -27.39
N ALA A 108 4.15 1.46 -27.50
CA ALA A 108 3.80 2.13 -28.75
C ALA A 108 3.73 3.61 -28.39
N SER A 109 4.41 4.58 -29.00
CA SER A 109 5.23 4.71 -30.20
C SER A 109 6.12 5.95 -29.95
N ASP A 110 7.20 6.15 -30.69
CA ASP A 110 7.77 7.48 -31.09
C ASP A 110 9.30 7.43 -31.27
N ASP A 111 9.76 6.91 -32.40
CA ASP A 111 11.04 7.28 -33.02
C ASP A 111 10.94 7.05 -34.54
N VAL A 112 10.01 7.78 -35.17
CA VAL A 112 10.13 8.13 -36.58
C VAL A 112 10.99 9.39 -36.67
N GLU A 113 11.91 9.39 -37.64
CA GLU A 113 12.70 10.54 -38.11
C GLU A 113 14.14 10.70 -37.58
N ARG A 114 15.05 9.89 -38.14
CA ARG A 114 16.40 10.35 -38.53
C ARG A 114 16.88 9.61 -39.78
N LEU A 115 16.18 9.85 -40.87
CA LEU A 115 16.79 9.84 -42.20
C LEU A 115 17.67 11.09 -42.25
N GLU A 116 19.00 10.92 -42.23
CA GLU A 116 20.04 11.82 -42.80
C GLU A 116 21.42 11.24 -42.44
N HIS A 117 21.86 10.18 -43.14
CA HIS A 117 23.27 9.73 -43.12
C HIS A 117 23.70 8.97 -44.39
N ASP A 118 23.14 9.30 -45.55
CA ASP A 118 23.65 8.77 -46.82
C ASP A 118 23.56 9.80 -47.98
N ARG A 119 24.27 10.92 -47.80
CA ARG A 119 24.77 11.73 -48.93
C ARG A 119 26.20 12.16 -48.63
N GLY A 120 27.12 11.27 -48.99
CA GLY A 120 28.55 11.50 -48.84
C GLY A 120 29.39 10.46 -49.59
N ASN A 121 29.00 10.08 -50.81
CA ASN A 121 29.92 9.44 -51.76
C ASN A 121 29.41 9.53 -53.20
N GLN A 122 29.64 10.69 -53.84
CA GLN A 122 30.13 10.90 -55.22
C GLN A 122 29.90 12.34 -55.65
#